data_AF-A0A0G0LUL8-F1
#
_entry.id   AF-A0A0G0LUL8-F1
#
_cell.length_a   1.000
_cell.length_b   1.000
_cell.length_c   1.000
_cell.angle_alpha   90.00
_cell.angle_beta   90.00
_cell.angle_gamma   90.00
#
_symmetry.space_group_name_H-M   'P 1'
#
loop_
_entity.id
_entity.type
_entity.pdbx_description
1 polymer ?
#
loop_
_entity_poly.entity_id
_entity_poly.type
_entity_poly.pdbx_seq_one_letter_code
_entity_poly.pdbx_strand_id
1 'polypeptide(L)'
;MWHLEIIGAGSVKFYLSTDTCPFRFLLGYNLVMLILGIDPGTATTGFGLVRLNGKGNEVVTWGLIETSKTLLKERRLDLIFEEIVALIKKHKPDVFVFEKIFFATNAKTVIAVGQAQGVMLLAASKTNVHVEEYAPGTIKKMITGSGRANKKEVQAHIRKILGSRVKSGAHKKTHFDNAADALAIALTHAFKLGESKSEARNIKSKTNTKA
;
A
#
# COMPACT_ATOMS: atom_id res chain seq x y z
N MET A 1 20.81 -0.26 -19.45
CA MET A 1 21.47 0.44 -20.57
C MET A 1 20.50 1.51 -21.04
N TRP A 2 20.88 2.78 -21.03
CA TRP A 2 19.97 3.89 -21.34
C TRP A 2 19.88 4.07 -22.86
N HIS A 3 18.68 4.31 -23.39
CA HIS A 3 18.50 4.80 -24.76
C HIS A 3 17.93 6.21 -24.69
N LEU A 4 18.62 7.15 -25.34
CA LEU A 4 18.22 8.54 -25.43
C LEU A 4 17.62 8.76 -26.81
N GLU A 5 16.37 9.20 -26.86
CA GLU A 5 15.74 9.62 -28.11
C GLU A 5 15.20 11.04 -27.90
N ILE A 6 15.71 11.99 -28.69
CA ILE A 6 15.28 13.39 -28.66
C ILE A 6 14.05 13.50 -29.56
N ILE A 7 12.90 13.77 -28.97
CA ILE A 7 11.67 14.11 -29.71
C ILE A 7 11.55 15.64 -29.67
N GLY A 8 11.42 16.26 -30.84
CA GLY A 8 11.54 17.72 -31.02
C GLY A 8 10.69 18.59 -30.08
N ALA A 9 11.08 19.88 -30.00
CA ALA A 9 10.52 20.92 -29.13
C ALA A 9 10.68 20.67 -27.61
N GLY A 10 11.91 20.37 -27.18
CA GLY A 10 12.31 20.50 -25.76
C GLY A 10 11.78 19.43 -24.80
N SER A 11 11.24 18.32 -25.31
CA SER A 11 10.70 17.24 -24.50
C SER A 11 11.59 15.99 -24.58
N VAL A 12 12.23 15.61 -23.47
CA VAL A 12 13.03 14.37 -23.38
C VAL A 12 12.15 13.25 -22.82
N LYS A 13 12.06 12.13 -23.54
CA LYS A 13 11.33 10.94 -23.09
C LYS A 13 12.32 9.86 -22.65
N PHE A 14 12.37 9.58 -21.36
CA PHE A 14 13.21 8.52 -20.81
C PHE A 14 12.46 7.19 -20.85
N TYR A 15 13.01 6.20 -21.55
CA TYR A 15 12.58 4.81 -21.47
C TYR A 15 13.57 4.04 -20.60
N LEU A 16 13.11 3.54 -19.45
CA LEU A 16 13.84 2.57 -18.64
C LEU A 16 13.39 1.17 -19.06
N SER A 17 14.34 0.23 -19.18
CA SER A 17 14.01 -1.18 -19.51
C SER A 17 13.39 -1.96 -18.33
N THR A 18 12.96 -1.27 -17.26
CA THR A 18 12.23 -1.83 -16.12
C THR A 18 11.23 -0.77 -15.65
N ASP A 19 9.96 -0.96 -15.97
CA ASP A 19 8.86 -0.01 -15.72
C ASP A 19 8.52 0.28 -14.24
N THR A 20 9.37 -0.09 -13.29
CA THR A 20 9.19 0.22 -11.87
C THR A 20 10.12 1.36 -11.45
N CYS A 21 9.74 2.59 -11.77
CA CYS A 21 10.57 3.76 -11.46
C CYS A 21 9.93 4.63 -10.35
N PRO A 22 10.54 4.72 -9.15
CA PRO A 22 10.15 5.72 -8.14
C PRO A 22 10.44 7.16 -8.59
N PHE A 23 11.13 7.35 -9.72
CA PHE A 23 11.63 8.65 -10.21
C PHE A 23 10.56 9.53 -10.87
N ARG A 24 9.40 8.98 -11.23
CA ARG A 24 8.27 9.77 -11.76
C ARG A 24 7.88 10.88 -10.77
N PHE A 25 8.04 10.64 -9.48
CA PHE A 25 7.74 11.55 -8.38
C PHE A 25 8.51 12.88 -8.40
N LEU A 26 9.70 12.94 -9.02
CA LEU A 26 10.57 14.12 -9.00
C LEU A 26 10.17 15.21 -10.02
N LEU A 27 9.36 14.88 -11.03
CA LEU A 27 9.17 15.73 -12.22
C LEU A 27 7.93 16.64 -12.19
N GLY A 28 7.25 16.80 -11.05
CA GLY A 28 6.16 17.78 -10.92
C GLY A 28 4.87 17.46 -11.69
N TYR A 29 4.75 16.28 -12.30
CA TYR A 29 3.50 15.81 -12.90
C TYR A 29 2.45 15.50 -11.81
N ASN A 30 1.18 15.77 -12.10
CA ASN A 30 0.02 15.30 -11.34
C ASN A 30 -0.04 13.76 -11.42
N LEU A 31 0.82 13.09 -10.66
CA LEU A 31 0.90 11.65 -10.64
C LEU A 31 -0.27 11.08 -9.87
N VAL A 32 -1.16 10.46 -10.64
CA VAL A 32 -2.11 9.49 -10.13
C VAL A 32 -1.31 8.23 -9.79
N MET A 33 -1.33 7.82 -8.53
CA MET A 33 -0.63 6.64 -8.03
C MET A 33 -1.65 5.67 -7.40
N LEU A 34 -1.60 4.41 -7.80
CA LEU A 34 -2.39 3.31 -7.26
C LEU A 34 -1.58 2.54 -6.24
N ILE A 35 -2.07 2.50 -5.01
CA ILE A 35 -1.42 1.90 -3.86
C ILE A 35 -2.29 0.74 -3.38
N LEU A 36 -1.79 -0.49 -3.50
CA LEU A 36 -2.46 -1.68 -2.98
C LEU A 36 -1.91 -2.00 -1.58
N GLY A 37 -2.71 -1.73 -0.54
CA GLY A 37 -2.41 -2.09 0.85
C GLY A 37 -2.99 -3.44 1.23
N ILE A 38 -2.25 -4.23 2.00
CA ILE A 38 -2.64 -5.56 2.49
C ILE A 38 -2.46 -5.66 4.01
N ASP A 39 -3.49 -6.13 4.71
CA ASP A 39 -3.41 -6.63 6.09
C ASP A 39 -3.27 -8.16 6.07
N PRO A 40 -2.04 -8.69 6.26
CA PRO A 40 -1.72 -10.08 5.96
C PRO A 40 -2.25 -11.04 7.02
N GLY A 41 -2.92 -12.10 6.58
CA GLY A 41 -3.39 -13.16 7.47
C GLY A 41 -3.60 -14.48 6.74
N THR A 42 -3.51 -15.60 7.46
CA THR A 42 -3.68 -16.91 6.79
C THR A 42 -5.14 -17.27 6.55
N ALA A 43 -6.07 -16.85 7.41
CA ALA A 43 -7.51 -17.16 7.30
C ALA A 43 -8.27 -16.06 6.56
N THR A 44 -7.91 -14.83 6.86
CA THR A 44 -8.48 -13.63 6.27
C THR A 44 -7.32 -12.67 6.03
N THR A 45 -7.13 -12.30 4.78
CA THR A 45 -6.21 -11.22 4.37
C THR A 45 -7.06 -10.06 3.88
N GLY A 46 -6.92 -8.89 4.50
CA GLY A 46 -7.60 -7.68 4.02
C GLY A 46 -6.84 -7.04 2.88
N PHE A 47 -7.54 -6.48 1.89
CA PHE A 47 -6.93 -5.64 0.86
C PHE A 47 -7.69 -4.32 0.69
N GLY A 48 -6.94 -3.27 0.33
CA GLY A 48 -7.47 -1.95 0.01
C GLY A 48 -6.64 -1.27 -1.07
N LEU A 49 -7.28 -0.82 -2.13
CA LEU A 49 -6.66 -0.10 -3.24
C LEU A 49 -7.03 1.38 -3.13
N VAL A 50 -6.01 2.23 -2.96
CA VAL A 50 -6.16 3.68 -2.85
C VAL A 50 -5.49 4.35 -4.04
N ARG A 51 -6.19 5.30 -4.64
CA ARG A 51 -5.66 6.21 -5.65
C ARG A 51 -5.27 7.51 -4.98
N LEU A 52 -3.97 7.80 -4.94
CA LEU A 52 -3.44 9.12 -4.61
C LEU A 52 -3.45 9.96 -5.89
N ASN A 53 -4.12 11.11 -5.85
CA ASN A 53 -4.09 12.09 -6.93
C ASN A 53 -3.84 13.50 -6.34
N GLY A 54 -3.57 14.49 -7.19
CA GLY A 54 -3.29 15.87 -6.74
C GLY A 54 -4.44 16.53 -5.94
N LYS A 55 -5.62 15.92 -5.88
CA LYS A 55 -6.81 16.39 -5.15
C LYS A 55 -7.08 15.62 -3.86
N GLY A 56 -6.32 14.56 -3.57
CA GLY A 56 -6.47 13.75 -2.35
C GLY A 56 -6.39 12.24 -2.59
N ASN A 57 -6.86 11.49 -1.60
CA ASN A 57 -6.89 10.02 -1.62
C ASN A 57 -8.30 9.52 -1.92
N GLU A 58 -8.42 8.61 -2.88
CA GLU A 58 -9.67 7.97 -3.28
C GLU A 58 -9.60 6.46 -3.04
N VAL A 59 -10.65 5.87 -2.46
CA VAL A 59 -10.77 4.40 -2.37
C VAL A 59 -11.26 3.88 -3.72
N VAL A 60 -10.46 3.03 -4.36
CA VAL A 60 -10.83 2.39 -5.63
C VAL A 60 -11.61 1.10 -5.37
N THR A 61 -11.09 0.24 -4.51
CA THR A 61 -11.73 -1.01 -4.11
C THR A 61 -11.12 -1.52 -2.82
N TRP A 62 -11.80 -2.42 -2.13
CA TRP A 62 -11.32 -3.09 -0.94
C TRP A 62 -12.10 -4.39 -0.77
N GLY A 63 -11.56 -5.31 0.02
CA GLY A 63 -12.20 -6.59 0.27
C GLY A 63 -11.34 -7.50 1.13
N LEU A 64 -11.69 -8.78 1.12
CA LEU A 64 -10.98 -9.83 1.84
C LEU A 64 -10.63 -10.96 0.88
N ILE A 65 -9.48 -11.58 1.12
CA ILE A 65 -9.16 -12.93 0.66
C ILE A 65 -9.40 -13.86 1.85
N GLU A 66 -10.36 -14.77 1.70
CA GLU A 66 -10.74 -15.71 2.77
C GLU A 66 -10.34 -17.13 2.38
N THR A 67 -9.69 -17.84 3.29
CA THR A 67 -9.36 -19.26 3.11
C THR A 67 -10.05 -20.11 4.18
N SER A 68 -10.55 -21.28 3.78
CA SER A 68 -11.17 -22.19 4.73
C SER A 68 -10.14 -22.77 5.70
N LYS A 69 -10.52 -22.86 6.98
CA LYS A 69 -9.72 -23.53 8.02
C LYS A 69 -9.61 -25.04 7.80
N THR A 70 -10.49 -25.65 7.00
CA THR A 70 -10.46 -27.07 6.67
C THR A 70 -9.39 -27.42 5.63
N LEU A 71 -8.84 -26.41 4.93
CA LEU A 71 -7.79 -26.62 3.96
C LEU A 71 -6.43 -26.82 4.63
N LEU A 72 -5.61 -27.67 4.01
CA LEU A 72 -4.19 -27.80 4.34
C LEU A 72 -3.47 -26.46 4.16
N LYS A 73 -2.41 -26.25 4.95
CA LYS A 73 -1.71 -24.98 5.05
C LYS A 73 -1.15 -24.52 3.71
N GLU A 74 -0.50 -25.41 2.98
CA GLU A 74 0.06 -25.19 1.65
C GLU A 74 -1.01 -24.79 0.64
N ARG A 75 -2.22 -25.35 0.74
CA ARG A 75 -3.36 -24.97 -0.12
C ARG A 75 -3.90 -23.59 0.21
N ARG A 76 -3.88 -23.20 1.49
CA ARG A 76 -4.26 -21.85 1.89
C ARG A 76 -3.25 -20.81 1.39
N LEU A 77 -1.96 -21.15 1.42
CA LEU A 77 -0.90 -20.31 0.88
C LEU A 77 -0.99 -20.18 -0.66
N ASP A 78 -1.30 -21.28 -1.35
CA ASP A 78 -1.54 -21.31 -2.80
C ASP A 78 -2.70 -20.38 -3.20
N LEU A 79 -3.84 -20.46 -2.50
CA LEU A 79 -4.97 -19.55 -2.73
C LEU A 79 -4.60 -18.08 -2.50
N ILE A 80 -3.84 -17.78 -1.43
CA ILE A 80 -3.36 -16.42 -1.17
C ILE A 80 -2.47 -15.94 -2.32
N PHE A 81 -1.59 -16.80 -2.84
CA PHE A 81 -0.75 -16.48 -4.00
C PHE A 81 -1.60 -16.10 -5.23
N GLU A 82 -2.53 -16.98 -5.61
CA GLU A 82 -3.36 -16.82 -6.80
C GLU A 82 -4.19 -15.53 -6.74
N GLU A 83 -4.83 -15.27 -5.60
CA GLU A 83 -5.65 -14.09 -5.37
C GLU A 83 -4.84 -12.79 -5.40
N ILE A 84 -3.64 -12.78 -4.80
CA ILE A 84 -2.76 -11.60 -4.85
C ILE A 84 -2.26 -11.35 -6.27
N VAL A 85 -1.87 -12.39 -7.01
CA VAL A 85 -1.49 -12.27 -8.43
C VAL A 85 -2.66 -11.73 -9.25
N ALA A 86 -3.88 -12.23 -9.01
CA ALA A 86 -5.08 -11.76 -9.69
C ALA A 86 -5.37 -10.29 -9.40
N LEU A 87 -5.28 -9.85 -8.13
CA LEU A 87 -5.45 -8.46 -7.73
C LEU A 87 -4.42 -7.55 -8.41
N ILE A 88 -3.13 -7.92 -8.39
CA ILE A 88 -2.06 -7.13 -9.00
C ILE A 88 -2.25 -7.04 -10.50
N LYS A 89 -2.56 -8.16 -11.19
CA LYS A 89 -2.79 -8.16 -12.64
C LYS A 89 -4.02 -7.34 -13.04
N LYS A 90 -5.11 -7.43 -12.27
CA LYS A 90 -6.37 -6.73 -12.53
C LYS A 90 -6.21 -5.22 -12.36
N HIS A 91 -5.56 -4.79 -11.28
CA HIS A 91 -5.54 -3.38 -10.90
C HIS A 91 -4.25 -2.64 -11.29
N LYS A 92 -3.17 -3.37 -11.59
CA LYS A 92 -1.84 -2.82 -11.94
C LYS A 92 -1.41 -1.71 -10.97
N PRO A 93 -1.35 -1.98 -9.65
CA PRO A 93 -0.91 -0.98 -8.69
C PRO A 93 0.54 -0.56 -8.96
N ASP A 94 0.85 0.71 -8.70
CA ASP A 94 2.21 1.24 -8.79
C ASP A 94 3.09 0.75 -7.63
N VAL A 95 2.47 0.45 -6.49
CA VAL A 95 3.13 -0.10 -5.31
C VAL A 95 2.23 -1.08 -4.57
N PHE A 96 2.84 -2.12 -4.03
CA PHE A 96 2.22 -3.10 -3.14
C PHE A 96 2.76 -2.90 -1.72
N VAL A 97 1.88 -2.77 -0.74
CA VAL A 97 2.25 -2.34 0.62
C VAL A 97 1.65 -3.26 1.66
N PHE A 98 2.42 -3.68 2.66
CA PHE A 98 1.90 -4.41 3.82
C PHE A 98 2.60 -4.06 5.13
N GLU A 99 2.00 -4.45 6.25
CA GLU A 99 2.56 -4.24 7.59
C GLU A 99 3.75 -5.18 7.84
N LYS A 100 4.85 -4.68 8.42
CA LYS A 100 5.97 -5.51 8.87
C LYS A 100 5.56 -6.38 10.06
N ILE A 101 5.99 -7.64 10.04
CA ILE A 101 5.83 -8.52 11.19
C ILE A 101 6.62 -7.99 12.38
N PHE A 102 5.95 -7.90 13.53
CA PHE A 102 6.57 -7.55 14.80
C PHE A 102 6.43 -8.70 15.81
N PHE A 103 7.54 -9.06 16.46
CA PHE A 103 7.60 -10.16 17.43
C PHE A 103 7.08 -9.69 18.80
N ALA A 104 5.76 -9.67 19.00
CA ALA A 104 5.20 -9.21 20.27
C ALA A 104 4.71 -10.32 21.20
N THR A 105 4.02 -11.37 20.73
CA THR A 105 3.29 -12.23 21.69
C THR A 105 2.98 -13.68 21.29
N ASN A 106 3.10 -14.10 20.01
CA ASN A 106 2.83 -15.49 19.63
C ASN A 106 3.63 -15.97 18.42
N ALA A 107 4.65 -16.80 18.65
CA ALA A 107 5.53 -17.33 17.61
C ALA A 107 4.78 -18.12 16.53
N LYS A 108 3.77 -18.92 16.89
CA LYS A 108 3.00 -19.73 15.93
C LYS A 108 2.23 -18.86 14.94
N THR A 109 1.59 -17.80 15.44
CA THR A 109 0.87 -16.84 14.59
C THR A 109 1.83 -16.06 13.70
N VAL A 110 2.94 -15.57 14.26
CA VAL A 110 3.98 -14.84 13.53
C VAL A 110 4.55 -15.68 12.40
N ILE A 111 4.89 -16.95 12.65
CA ILE A 111 5.40 -17.87 11.62
C ILE A 111 4.36 -18.07 10.50
N ALA A 112 3.10 -18.25 10.85
CA ALA A 112 2.03 -18.46 9.87
C ALA A 112 1.81 -17.21 8.99
N VAL A 113 1.79 -16.02 9.59
CA VAL A 113 1.69 -14.75 8.85
C VAL A 113 2.94 -14.51 7.99
N GLY A 114 4.13 -14.83 8.50
CA GLY A 114 5.39 -14.73 7.74
C GLY A 114 5.41 -15.63 6.50
N GLN A 115 4.82 -16.82 6.58
CA GLN A 115 4.66 -17.69 5.41
C GLN A 115 3.70 -17.08 4.38
N ALA A 116 2.60 -16.47 4.82
CA ALA A 116 1.69 -15.77 3.92
C ALA A 116 2.39 -14.57 3.25
N GLN A 117 3.14 -13.77 4.00
CA GLN A 117 3.92 -12.66 3.44
C GLN A 117 5.01 -13.12 2.47
N GLY A 118 5.71 -14.23 2.75
CA GLY A 118 6.68 -14.79 1.82
C GLY A 118 6.07 -15.14 0.46
N VAL A 119 4.85 -15.67 0.48
CA VAL A 119 4.08 -15.93 -0.75
C VAL A 119 3.61 -14.64 -1.43
N MET A 120 3.20 -13.62 -0.67
CA MET A 120 2.85 -12.30 -1.21
C MET A 120 4.05 -11.61 -1.87
N LEU A 121 5.25 -11.72 -1.30
CA LEU A 121 6.50 -11.24 -1.89
C LEU A 121 6.82 -11.98 -3.20
N LEU A 122 6.62 -13.31 -3.22
CA LEU A 122 6.77 -14.10 -4.45
C LEU A 122 5.77 -13.64 -5.53
N ALA A 123 4.51 -13.43 -5.17
CA ALA A 123 3.49 -12.91 -6.08
C ALA A 123 3.91 -11.55 -6.66
N ALA A 124 4.35 -10.62 -5.81
CA ALA A 124 4.81 -9.31 -6.23
C ALA A 124 5.99 -9.39 -7.21
N SER A 125 6.98 -10.25 -6.92
CA SER A 125 8.10 -10.54 -7.82
C SER A 125 7.64 -11.10 -9.17
N LYS A 126 6.71 -12.06 -9.18
CA LYS A 126 6.16 -12.64 -10.43
C LYS A 126 5.37 -11.65 -11.27
N THR A 127 4.86 -10.59 -10.66
CA THR A 127 4.09 -9.53 -11.34
C THR A 127 4.87 -8.23 -11.55
N ASN A 128 6.15 -8.18 -11.18
CA ASN A 128 7.00 -7.00 -11.26
C ASN A 128 6.41 -5.74 -10.58
N VAL A 129 5.79 -5.89 -9.40
CA VAL A 129 5.33 -4.75 -8.59
C VAL A 129 6.30 -4.51 -7.43
N HIS A 130 6.64 -3.24 -7.20
CA HIS A 130 7.50 -2.85 -6.08
C HIS A 130 6.77 -3.03 -4.75
N VAL A 131 7.51 -3.48 -3.73
CA VAL A 131 6.96 -3.74 -2.39
C VAL A 131 7.54 -2.77 -1.38
N GLU A 132 6.66 -2.21 -0.55
CA GLU A 132 7.01 -1.40 0.62
C GLU A 132 6.39 -2.00 1.88
N GLU A 133 7.09 -1.86 3.00
CA GLU A 133 6.63 -2.40 4.27
C GLU A 133 6.71 -1.36 5.39
N TYR A 134 5.68 -1.29 6.23
CA TYR A 134 5.62 -0.35 7.35
C TYR A 134 5.49 -1.02 8.70
N ALA A 135 6.24 -0.52 9.68
CA ALA A 135 6.09 -0.97 11.06
C ALA A 135 4.72 -0.57 11.63
N PRO A 136 4.13 -1.36 12.55
CA PRO A 136 2.84 -1.05 13.19
C PRO A 136 2.77 0.37 13.77
N GLY A 137 3.85 0.80 14.44
CA GLY A 137 3.95 2.14 15.03
C GLY A 137 3.96 3.26 13.97
N THR A 138 4.54 3.00 12.80
CA THR A 138 4.54 3.95 11.67
C THR A 138 3.13 4.12 11.13
N ILE A 139 2.40 3.02 10.88
CA ILE A 139 1.01 3.07 10.41
C ILE A 139 0.15 3.89 11.38
N LYS A 140 0.22 3.57 12.67
CA LYS A 140 -0.51 4.30 13.72
C LYS A 140 -0.18 5.79 13.75
N LYS A 141 1.11 6.13 13.68
CA LYS A 141 1.58 7.51 13.67
C LYS A 141 1.07 8.27 12.44
N MET A 142 1.18 7.69 11.25
CA MET A 142 0.78 8.36 10.00
C MET A 142 -0.73 8.59 9.92
N ILE A 143 -1.54 7.66 10.45
CA ILE A 143 -3.00 7.77 10.39
C ILE A 143 -3.58 8.63 11.51
N THR A 144 -3.04 8.56 12.72
CA THR A 144 -3.66 9.17 13.92
C THR A 144 -2.83 10.30 14.55
N GLY A 145 -1.58 10.49 14.11
CA GLY A 145 -0.60 11.35 14.76
C GLY A 145 0.13 10.71 15.95
N SER A 146 -0.30 9.53 16.43
CA SER A 146 0.29 8.83 17.57
C SER A 146 0.65 7.38 17.24
N GLY A 147 1.92 7.02 17.43
CA GLY A 147 2.38 5.62 17.27
C GLY A 147 1.82 4.66 18.33
N ARG A 148 1.22 5.19 19.40
CA ARG A 148 0.62 4.40 20.50
C ARG A 148 -0.89 4.20 20.33
N ALA A 149 -1.49 4.73 19.26
CA ALA A 149 -2.92 4.61 19.02
C ALA A 149 -3.36 3.14 18.99
N ASN A 150 -4.56 2.90 19.51
CA ASN A 150 -5.17 1.58 19.47
C ASN A 150 -5.82 1.32 18.09
N LYS A 151 -6.13 0.05 17.81
CA LYS A 151 -6.67 -0.37 16.52
C LYS A 151 -8.01 0.32 16.18
N LYS A 152 -8.86 0.56 17.18
CA LYS A 152 -10.17 1.23 17.00
C LYS A 152 -10.00 2.70 16.61
N GLU A 153 -9.02 3.39 17.19
CA GLU A 153 -8.69 4.78 16.85
C GLU A 153 -8.21 4.91 15.41
N VAL A 154 -7.38 3.96 14.94
CA VAL A 154 -6.96 3.90 13.54
C VAL A 154 -8.20 3.75 12.64
N GLN A 155 -9.04 2.74 12.90
CA GLN A 155 -10.24 2.48 12.10
C GLN A 155 -11.24 3.66 12.10
N ALA A 156 -11.39 4.38 13.22
CA ALA A 156 -12.20 5.59 13.30
C ALA A 156 -11.65 6.72 12.42
N HIS A 157 -10.32 6.92 12.40
CA HIS A 157 -9.67 7.87 11.50
C HIS A 157 -9.85 7.48 10.04
N ILE A 158 -9.71 6.20 9.69
CA ILE A 158 -9.93 5.71 8.33
C ILE A 158 -11.36 6.00 7.87
N ARG A 159 -12.37 5.76 8.72
CA ARG A 159 -13.77 6.13 8.42
C ARG A 159 -13.95 7.63 8.20
N LYS A 160 -13.22 8.47 8.94
CA LYS A 160 -13.26 9.93 8.77
C LYS A 160 -12.58 10.39 7.47
N ILE A 161 -11.41 9.83 7.16
CA ILE A 161 -10.62 10.16 5.97
C ILE A 161 -11.34 9.72 4.69
N LEU A 162 -11.94 8.52 4.70
CA LEU A 162 -12.56 7.92 3.51
C LEU A 162 -14.07 8.16 3.40
N GLY A 163 -14.70 8.69 4.46
CA GLY A 163 -16.10 9.12 4.49
C GLY A 163 -17.13 7.98 4.36
N SER A 164 -18.32 8.32 3.84
CA SER A 164 -19.44 7.39 3.61
C SER A 164 -19.21 6.37 2.48
N ARG A 165 -18.17 6.56 1.67
CA ARG A 165 -17.86 5.73 0.48
C ARG A 165 -17.44 4.30 0.81
N VAL A 166 -17.09 4.03 2.07
CA VAL A 166 -16.75 2.69 2.57
C VAL A 166 -17.97 1.97 3.18
N LYS A 167 -19.10 2.67 3.41
CA LYS A 167 -20.29 2.10 4.07
C LYS A 167 -21.12 1.17 3.18
N SER A 168 -20.97 1.21 1.86
CA SER A 168 -21.85 0.54 0.89
C SER A 168 -21.41 -0.87 0.44
N GLY A 169 -20.21 -1.32 0.80
CA GLY A 169 -19.65 -2.62 0.36
C GLY A 169 -19.51 -3.69 1.45
N ALA A 170 -19.85 -3.39 2.71
CA ALA A 170 -19.58 -4.29 3.83
C ALA A 170 -20.78 -5.21 4.11
N HIS A 171 -20.64 -6.50 3.80
CA HIS A 171 -21.65 -7.52 4.17
C HIS A 171 -21.69 -7.82 5.68
N LYS A 172 -20.57 -7.59 6.40
CA LYS A 172 -20.45 -7.78 7.86
C LYS A 172 -19.49 -6.76 8.47
N LYS A 173 -19.73 -6.38 9.74
CA LYS A 173 -18.89 -5.42 10.49
C LYS A 173 -17.40 -5.84 10.54
N THR A 174 -17.13 -7.12 10.75
CA THR A 174 -15.76 -7.66 10.79
C THR A 174 -15.03 -7.58 9.44
N HIS A 175 -15.78 -7.61 8.32
CA HIS A 175 -15.16 -7.50 7.00
C HIS A 175 -14.66 -6.07 6.75
N PHE A 176 -15.41 -5.09 7.21
CA PHE A 176 -14.98 -3.71 7.19
C PHE A 176 -13.72 -3.51 8.04
N ASP A 177 -13.67 -4.07 9.25
CA ASP A 177 -12.58 -3.82 10.18
C ASP A 177 -11.22 -4.29 9.62
N ASN A 178 -11.16 -5.47 9.00
CA ASN A 178 -9.94 -5.97 8.34
C ASN A 178 -9.60 -5.19 7.04
N ALA A 179 -10.62 -4.80 6.27
CA ALA A 179 -10.40 -3.96 5.08
C ALA A 179 -9.92 -2.55 5.46
N ALA A 180 -10.36 -2.02 6.60
CA ALA A 180 -9.94 -0.72 7.10
C ALA A 180 -8.46 -0.71 7.49
N ASP A 181 -7.93 -1.82 8.00
CA ASP A 181 -6.51 -1.95 8.30
C ASP A 181 -5.68 -1.95 7.00
N ALA A 182 -6.12 -2.68 5.97
CA ALA A 182 -5.48 -2.66 4.66
C ALA A 182 -5.52 -1.27 4.00
N LEU A 183 -6.64 -0.55 4.12
CA LEU A 183 -6.75 0.84 3.68
C LEU A 183 -5.84 1.78 4.47
N ALA A 184 -5.67 1.55 5.78
CA ALA A 184 -4.73 2.31 6.61
C ALA A 184 -3.28 2.11 6.16
N ILE A 185 -2.92 0.90 5.77
CA ILE A 185 -1.60 0.58 5.23
C ILE A 185 -1.37 1.31 3.90
N ALA A 186 -2.34 1.29 2.99
CA ALA A 186 -2.25 2.04 1.72
C ALA A 186 -2.11 3.56 1.96
N LEU A 187 -2.93 4.12 2.85
CA LEU A 187 -2.87 5.55 3.20
C LEU A 187 -1.56 5.93 3.90
N THR A 188 -0.96 5.04 4.66
CA THR A 188 0.36 5.26 5.29
C THR A 188 1.41 5.55 4.23
N HIS A 189 1.42 4.79 3.12
CA HIS A 189 2.31 5.06 1.99
C HIS A 189 2.04 6.44 1.38
N ALA A 190 0.77 6.74 1.10
CA ALA A 190 0.36 8.01 0.50
C ALA A 190 0.79 9.22 1.35
N PHE A 191 0.61 9.14 2.67
CA PHE A 191 0.99 10.21 3.60
C PHE A 191 2.51 10.36 3.72
N LYS A 192 3.26 9.26 3.73
CA LYS A 192 4.73 9.30 3.79
C LYS A 192 5.31 9.97 2.54
N LEU A 193 4.74 9.72 1.36
CA LEU A 193 5.09 10.45 0.13
C LEU A 193 4.79 11.95 0.25
N GLY A 194 3.66 12.32 0.89
CA GLY A 194 3.30 13.71 1.16
C GLY A 194 4.33 14.45 2.03
N GLU A 195 4.81 13.81 3.11
CA GLU A 195 5.84 14.36 4.01
C GLU A 195 7.17 14.60 3.28
N SER A 196 7.64 13.64 2.48
CA SER A 196 8.89 13.82 1.73
C SER A 196 8.81 15.00 0.74
N LYS A 197 7.63 15.31 0.18
CA LYS A 197 7.44 16.50 -0.68
C LYS A 197 7.44 17.81 0.10
N SER A 198 6.89 17.85 1.31
CA SER A 198 6.89 19.09 2.10
C SER A 198 8.29 19.41 2.61
N GLU A 199 9.05 18.40 3.06
CA GLU A 199 10.45 18.55 3.45
C GLU A 199 11.32 19.05 2.30
N ALA A 200 11.23 18.44 1.11
CA ALA A 200 11.99 18.87 -0.06
C ALA A 200 11.66 20.31 -0.50
N ARG A 201 10.39 20.73 -0.41
CA ARG A 201 9.97 22.12 -0.68
C ARG A 201 10.54 23.10 0.34
N ASN A 202 10.54 22.74 1.62
CA ASN A 202 11.09 23.57 2.70
C ASN A 202 12.61 23.74 2.62
N ILE A 203 13.34 22.74 2.10
CA ILE A 203 14.79 22.85 1.87
C ILE A 203 15.07 23.82 0.72
N LYS A 204 14.32 23.72 -0.39
CA LYS A 204 14.44 24.63 -1.55
C LYS A 204 14.11 26.08 -1.21
N SER A 205 13.09 26.33 -0.39
CA SER A 205 12.75 27.70 0.03
C SER A 205 13.86 28.33 0.87
N LYS A 206 14.44 27.59 1.82
CA LYS A 206 15.56 28.06 2.66
C LYS A 206 16.86 28.32 1.89
N THR A 207 17.10 27.61 0.78
CA THR A 207 18.28 27.83 -0.07
C THR A 207 18.10 29.06 -0.97
N ASN A 208 16.89 29.34 -1.45
CA ASN A 208 16.60 30.55 -2.23
C ASN A 208 16.55 31.85 -1.42
N THR A 209 16.38 31.81 -0.10
CA THR A 209 16.41 33.03 0.76
C THR A 209 17.82 33.44 1.19
N LYS A 210 18.85 32.64 0.85
CA LYS A 210 20.25 32.90 1.20
C LYS A 210 21.12 33.30 -0.02
N ALA A 211 20.49 33.59 -1.16
CA ALA A 211 21.13 34.07 -2.39
C ALA A 211 20.72 35.53 -2.65
#